data_AF-A0AAU6QWT4-F1
#
_entry.id   AF-A0AAU6QWT4-F1
#
_cell.length_a   1.000
_cell.length_b   1.000
_cell.length_c   1.000
_cell.angle_alpha   90.00
_cell.angle_beta   90.00
_cell.angle_gamma   90.00
#
_symmetry.space_group_name_H-M   'P 1'
#
loop_
_entity.id
_entity.type
_entity.pdbx_description
1 polymer ?
#
loop_
_entity_poly.entity_id
_entity_poly.type
_entity_poly.pdbx_seq_one_letter_code
_entity_poly.pdbx_strand_id
1 'polypeptide(L)'
;MKTLLLAIAIGTEVLMSACSHKNEVWVATKSTPVYASDSDAEDRVLFTLAAGDSCIPLREGVVVKAYLHTEIQCKNGRGWVIDKQNFDIKSAD
;
A
#
# COMPACT_ATOMS: atom_id res chain seq x y z
N MET A 1 -5.26 -30.55 -48.57
CA MET A 1 -4.25 -29.57 -48.09
C MET A 1 -4.93 -28.77 -47.00
N LYS A 2 -5.00 -29.28 -45.76
CA LYS A 2 -4.02 -29.22 -44.66
C LYS A 2 -3.86 -27.79 -44.10
N THR A 3 -4.38 -27.63 -42.87
CA THR A 3 -3.92 -26.75 -41.77
C THR A 3 -4.04 -25.22 -41.93
N LEU A 4 -4.35 -24.40 -40.92
CA LEU A 4 -4.24 -24.53 -39.46
C LEU A 4 -5.32 -23.66 -38.78
N LEU A 5 -5.92 -24.21 -37.73
CA LEU A 5 -6.62 -23.45 -36.68
C LEU A 5 -5.61 -22.58 -35.93
N LEU A 6 -5.83 -21.27 -35.84
CA LEU A 6 -5.21 -20.43 -34.81
C LEU A 6 -6.24 -20.15 -33.72
N ALA A 7 -6.18 -20.96 -32.66
CA ALA A 7 -6.67 -20.59 -31.35
C ALA A 7 -5.64 -19.65 -30.72
N ILE A 8 -6.03 -18.41 -30.41
CA ILE A 8 -5.17 -17.47 -29.69
C ILE A 8 -5.86 -17.06 -28.38
N ALA A 9 -5.14 -17.35 -27.30
CA ALA A 9 -5.17 -16.75 -25.98
C ALA A 9 -6.46 -16.90 -25.16
N ILE A 10 -6.46 -17.96 -24.36
CA ILE A 10 -7.12 -17.98 -23.05
C ILE A 10 -6.52 -16.82 -22.25
N GLY A 11 -7.27 -15.74 -22.08
CA GLY A 11 -6.91 -14.63 -21.20
C GLY A 11 -6.97 -15.12 -19.77
N THR A 12 -5.83 -15.52 -19.23
CA THR A 12 -5.67 -15.87 -17.82
C THR A 12 -5.78 -14.59 -17.00
N GLU A 13 -6.99 -14.21 -16.60
CA GLU A 13 -7.19 -13.26 -15.51
C GLU A 13 -6.78 -13.97 -14.22
N VAL A 14 -5.48 -13.94 -13.94
CA VAL A 14 -4.98 -14.20 -12.60
C VAL A 14 -5.51 -13.05 -11.74
N LEU A 15 -6.68 -13.26 -11.15
CA LEU A 15 -7.10 -12.57 -9.94
C LEU A 15 -6.00 -12.85 -8.92
N MET A 16 -5.00 -11.97 -8.88
CA MET A 16 -4.01 -11.95 -7.82
C MET A 16 -4.80 -11.69 -6.54
N SER A 17 -5.11 -12.78 -5.86
CA SER A 17 -5.60 -12.81 -4.50
C SER A 17 -4.68 -11.92 -3.67
N ALA A 18 -5.17 -10.72 -3.35
CA ALA A 18 -4.57 -9.83 -2.37
C ALA A 18 -4.68 -10.53 -1.01
N CYS A 19 -3.74 -11.43 -0.73
CA CYS A 19 -3.71 -12.19 0.50
C CYS A 19 -3.14 -11.32 1.63
N SER A 20 -4.00 -11.14 2.64
CA SER A 20 -3.68 -10.86 4.04
C SER A 20 -3.36 -9.42 4.45
N HIS A 21 -4.11 -8.45 3.92
CA HIS A 21 -4.47 -7.32 4.78
C HIS A 21 -5.91 -7.54 5.21
N LYS A 22 -6.11 -7.71 6.52
CA LYS A 22 -7.41 -7.51 7.14
C LYS A 22 -7.94 -6.20 6.55
N ASN A 23 -9.20 -6.18 6.13
CA ASN A 23 -9.85 -4.96 5.70
C ASN A 23 -9.62 -3.91 6.79
N GLU A 24 -8.61 -3.05 6.63
CA GLU A 24 -8.19 -2.06 7.60
C GLU A 24 -8.19 -0.72 6.87
N VAL A 25 -8.68 0.30 7.54
CA VAL A 25 -8.62 1.69 7.10
C VAL A 25 -7.84 2.45 8.15
N TRP A 26 -6.75 3.06 7.73
CA TRP A 26 -5.90 3.88 8.57
C TRP A 26 -6.27 5.34 8.34
N VAL A 27 -6.68 6.04 9.40
CA VAL A 27 -7.03 7.46 9.35
C VAL A 27 -5.95 8.25 10.08
N ALA A 28 -5.26 9.16 9.38
CA ALA A 28 -4.21 9.98 9.97
C ALA A 28 -4.80 10.88 11.07
N THR A 29 -4.18 10.90 12.26
CA THR A 29 -4.61 11.74 13.40
C THR A 29 -3.89 13.10 13.42
N LYS A 30 -2.77 13.20 12.69
CA LYS A 30 -1.96 14.41 12.53
C LYS A 30 -1.26 14.40 11.18
N SER A 31 -0.62 15.54 10.86
CA SER A 31 0.23 15.66 9.68
C SER A 31 1.27 14.55 9.66
N THR A 32 1.26 13.72 8.60
CA THR A 32 2.12 12.54 8.51
C THR A 32 2.79 12.49 7.13
N PRO A 33 4.13 12.51 7.05
CA PRO A 33 4.84 12.37 5.79
C PRO A 33 4.71 10.94 5.24
N VAL A 34 4.63 10.84 3.92
CA VAL A 34 4.65 9.58 3.17
C VAL A 34 5.88 9.56 2.29
N TYR A 35 6.68 8.52 2.43
CA TYR A 35 8.02 8.41 1.85
C TYR A 35 8.05 7.52 0.61
N ALA A 36 9.06 7.75 -0.23
CA ALA A 36 9.23 7.03 -1.49
C ALA A 36 9.69 5.57 -1.33
N SER A 37 10.32 5.23 -0.19
CA SER A 37 10.99 3.97 0.06
C SER A 37 10.89 3.57 1.53
N ASP A 38 10.99 2.27 1.81
CA ASP A 38 11.06 1.68 3.15
C ASP A 38 12.43 1.87 3.82
N SER A 39 13.46 2.18 3.04
CA SER A 39 14.86 2.22 3.45
C SER A 39 15.46 3.63 3.43
N ASP A 40 14.85 4.55 2.69
CA ASP A 40 15.27 5.95 2.56
C ASP A 40 14.43 6.90 3.42
N ALA A 41 13.86 6.37 4.51
CA ALA A 41 12.59 6.79 5.09
C ALA A 41 12.48 8.24 5.61
N GLU A 42 13.50 9.09 5.45
CA GLU A 42 13.37 10.52 5.75
C GLU A 42 13.85 11.44 4.62
N ASP A 43 14.60 10.94 3.64
CA ASP A 43 15.28 11.80 2.66
C ASP A 43 14.36 12.25 1.53
N ARG A 44 13.25 11.53 1.28
CA ARG A 44 12.34 11.83 0.16
C ARG A 44 10.87 11.62 0.53
N VAL A 45 10.24 12.74 0.93
CA VAL A 45 8.79 12.85 1.08
C VAL A 45 8.12 12.92 -0.30
N LEU A 46 7.18 12.02 -0.58
CA LEU A 46 6.34 12.07 -1.78
C LEU A 46 5.18 13.05 -1.61
N PHE A 47 4.52 12.97 -0.46
CA PHE A 47 3.42 13.84 -0.07
C PHE A 47 3.24 13.79 1.45
N THR A 48 2.40 14.66 1.96
CA THR A 48 2.04 14.72 3.39
C THR A 48 0.54 14.53 3.53
N LEU A 49 0.13 13.64 4.42
CA LEU A 49 -1.25 13.45 4.82
C LEU A 49 -1.64 14.53 5.84
N ALA A 50 -2.86 15.04 5.73
CA ALA A 50 -3.48 15.84 6.78
C ALA A 50 -4.22 14.95 7.78
N ALA A 51 -4.53 15.50 8.97
CA ALA A 51 -5.41 14.81 9.91
C ALA A 51 -6.79 14.57 9.26
N GLY A 52 -7.30 13.35 9.38
CA GLY A 52 -8.54 12.89 8.76
C GLY A 52 -8.36 12.21 7.40
N ASP A 53 -7.18 12.26 6.78
CA ASP A 53 -6.93 11.52 5.53
C ASP A 53 -6.95 10.00 5.79
N SER A 54 -7.62 9.27 4.90
CA SER A 54 -7.77 7.82 4.97
C SER A 54 -6.91 7.11 3.94
N CYS A 55 -6.27 6.01 4.37
CA CYS A 55 -5.45 5.14 3.52
C CYS A 55 -5.69 3.67 3.86
N ILE A 56 -5.32 2.78 2.93
CA ILE A 56 -5.39 1.33 3.09
C ILE A 56 -3.96 0.79 3.25
N PRO A 57 -3.64 0.02 4.31
CA PRO A 57 -2.35 -0.65 4.43
C PRO A 57 -2.24 -1.77 3.39
N LEU A 58 -1.08 -1.87 2.73
CA LEU A 58 -0.82 -2.84 1.65
C LEU A 58 0.14 -3.95 2.03
N ARG A 59 1.19 -3.62 2.78
CA ARG A 59 2.15 -4.57 3.36
C ARG A 59 2.74 -4.01 4.63
N GLU A 60 2.68 -4.80 5.69
CA GLU A 60 3.42 -4.54 6.92
C GLU A 60 4.78 -5.26 6.84
N GLY A 61 5.81 -4.69 7.45
CA GLY A 61 6.93 -5.51 7.92
C GLY A 61 8.25 -5.33 7.18
N VAL A 62 8.57 -4.14 6.67
CA VAL A 62 9.99 -3.84 6.41
C VAL A 62 10.57 -3.21 7.68
N VAL A 63 11.29 -4.03 8.44
CA VAL A 63 12.04 -3.57 9.60
C VAL A 63 13.35 -2.95 9.11
N VAL A 64 13.41 -1.63 9.09
CA VAL A 64 14.64 -0.87 8.81
C VAL A 64 14.98 -0.06 10.04
N LYS A 65 16.22 -0.20 10.53
CA LYS A 65 16.77 0.60 11.64
C LYS A 65 15.81 0.72 12.85
N ALA A 66 15.22 -0.40 13.28
CA ALA A 66 14.29 -0.52 14.41
C ALA A 66 12.86 0.01 14.23
N TYR A 67 12.50 0.52 13.04
CA TYR A 67 11.12 0.94 12.74
C TYR A 67 10.41 -0.03 11.79
N LEU A 68 9.12 -0.27 12.06
CA LEU A 68 8.23 -1.04 11.20
C LEU A 68 7.63 -0.12 10.14
N HIS A 69 8.15 -0.18 8.93
CA HIS A 69 7.58 0.56 7.80
C HIS A 69 6.37 -0.19 7.25
N THR A 70 5.31 0.56 6.95
CA THR A 70 4.10 0.05 6.32
C THR A 70 3.87 0.80 5.02
N GLU A 71 3.66 0.07 3.93
CA GLU A 71 3.25 0.68 2.66
C GLU A 71 1.75 0.92 2.69
N ILE A 72 1.31 2.12 2.31
CA ILE A 72 -0.09 2.53 2.30
C ILE A 72 -0.52 3.03 0.93
N GLN A 73 -1.78 2.78 0.59
CA GLN A 73 -2.47 3.36 -0.57
C GLN A 73 -3.45 4.42 -0.10
N CYS A 74 -3.22 5.67 -0.51
CA CYS A 74 -4.07 6.82 -0.21
C CYS A 74 -4.68 7.39 -1.50
N LYS A 75 -5.58 8.36 -1.36
CA LYS A 75 -6.12 9.14 -2.49
C LYS A 75 -5.02 9.87 -3.27
N ASN A 76 -4.01 10.36 -2.56
CA ASN A 76 -2.93 11.17 -3.12
C ASN A 76 -1.80 10.33 -3.75
N GLY A 77 -1.83 9.00 -3.57
CA GLY A 77 -0.81 8.10 -4.09
C GLY A 77 -0.46 6.97 -3.12
N ARG A 78 0.62 6.26 -3.45
CA ARG A 78 1.17 5.16 -2.67
C ARG A 78 2.54 5.54 -2.11
N GLY A 79 2.86 5.08 -0.91
CA GLY A 79 4.20 5.20 -0.34
C GLY A 79 4.28 4.61 1.07
N TRP A 80 5.32 4.97 1.80
CA TRP A 80 5.67 4.35 3.08
C TRP A 80 5.44 5.29 4.26
N VAL A 81 4.98 4.72 5.37
CA VAL A 81 4.90 5.40 6.67
C VAL A 81 5.66 4.63 7.73
N ILE A 82 6.26 5.36 8.67
CA ILE A 82 7.08 4.83 9.77
C ILE A 82 6.25 4.72 11.05
N ASP A 83 5.49 5.78 11.35
CA ASP A 83 4.78 5.95 12.61
C ASP A 83 3.34 5.46 12.52
N LYS A 84 3.12 4.15 12.71
CA LYS A 84 1.76 3.56 12.82
C LYS A 84 0.91 4.25 13.90
N GLN A 85 1.56 4.76 14.96
CA GLN A 85 0.96 5.56 16.04
C GLN A 85 0.31 6.89 15.59
N ASN A 86 0.60 7.35 14.37
CA ASN A 86 -0.04 8.54 13.81
C ASN A 86 -1.42 8.24 13.19
N PHE A 87 -1.89 6.98 13.27
CA PHE A 87 -3.13 6.54 12.64
C PHE A 87 -4.12 5.98 13.68
N ASP A 88 -5.39 6.31 13.49
CA ASP A 88 -6.51 5.55 14.04
C ASP A 88 -6.84 4.41 13.07
N ILE A 89 -6.77 3.17 13.54
CA ILE A 89 -6.87 1.97 12.71
C ILE A 89 -8.22 1.33 12.94
N LYS A 90 -9.02 1.30 11.88
CA LYS A 90 -10.37 0.75 11.89
C LYS A 90 -10.41 -0.50 11.04
N SER A 91 -11.15 -1.50 11.46
CA SER A 91 -11.58 -2.57 10.55
C SER A 91 -12.53 -1.95 9.52
N ALA A 92 -12.35 -2.26 8.24
CA ALA A 92 -13.34 -2.05 7.21
C ALA A 92 -14.33 -3.21 7.27
N ASP A 93 -15.56 -2.87 7.67
CA ASP A 93 -16.71 -3.78 7.71
C ASP A 93 -17.08 -4.34 6.33
#